data_AF-A0A7V9LAH4-F1
#
_entry.id   AF-A0A7V9LAH4-F1
#
_cell.length_a   1.000
_cell.length_b   1.000
_cell.length_c   1.000
_cell.angle_alpha   90.00
_cell.angle_beta   90.00
_cell.angle_gamma   90.00
#
_symmetry.space_group_name_H-M   'P 1'
#
loop_
_entity.id
_entity.type
_entity.pdbx_description
1 polymer ?
#
loop_
_entity_poly.entity_id
_entity_poly.type
_entity_poly.pdbx_seq_one_letter_code
_entity_poly.pdbx_strand_id
1 'polypeptide(L)'
;MDNCQGCHQGAPRQRVRKRVLGGDVKFDHGAHQRDIKGAAIKCEDCHKKSATSPSYADHAPPRVESCVVCHDDSARVPYELRMRICEGCHLEKTATLTALAPRSHLPSTERPIDHTLAFRRDHAEVAERNASRCATCHVQMSGNPKDACDECHQRMLPADHRITFRELDHGPDAVADRTRCARCHVVEFCTACHAQRPRSHGQLSTFNNEHARLARINPRPCLTCHGTSFCAECHNQAAVPRR
;
A
#
# COMPACT_ATOMS: atom_id res chain seq x y z
N MET A 1 -26.19 23.01 13.87
CA MET A 1 -25.84 23.85 15.03
C MET A 1 -25.28 25.11 14.42
N ASP A 2 -26.12 26.13 14.33
CA ASP A 2 -25.99 27.23 13.36
C ASP A 2 -25.40 28.49 14.02
N ASN A 3 -24.63 28.31 15.10
CA ASN A 3 -24.17 29.41 15.93
C ASN A 3 -22.84 29.98 15.46
N CYS A 4 -22.87 30.71 14.33
CA CYS A 4 -21.72 31.45 13.82
C CYS A 4 -21.12 32.43 14.85
N GLN A 5 -21.91 32.90 15.82
CA GLN A 5 -21.48 33.87 16.83
C GLN A 5 -20.52 33.28 17.89
N GLY A 6 -20.47 31.96 18.06
CA GLY A 6 -19.48 31.31 18.93
C GLY A 6 -18.04 31.51 18.46
N CYS A 7 -17.85 31.59 17.13
CA CYS A 7 -16.53 31.72 16.50
C CYS A 7 -16.25 33.13 15.97
N HIS A 8 -17.27 33.93 15.66
CA HIS A 8 -17.15 35.32 15.18
C HIS A 8 -17.46 36.32 16.31
N GLN A 9 -16.54 36.45 17.27
CA GLN A 9 -16.60 37.54 18.26
C GLN A 9 -15.95 38.80 17.67
N GLY A 10 -16.75 39.83 17.44
CA GLY A 10 -16.43 41.02 16.66
C GLY A 10 -15.15 41.76 17.06
N ALA A 11 -14.20 41.79 16.11
CA ALA A 11 -13.39 42.96 15.75
C ALA A 11 -12.59 42.60 14.47
N PRO A 12 -12.40 43.52 13.52
CA PRO A 12 -11.53 43.29 12.37
C PRO A 12 -10.08 43.24 12.86
N ARG A 13 -9.63 42.04 13.24
CA ARG A 13 -8.22 41.84 13.60
C ARG A 13 -7.39 41.99 12.33
N GLN A 14 -6.62 43.07 12.26
CA GLN A 14 -5.60 43.26 11.23
C GLN A 14 -4.62 42.09 11.33
N ARG A 15 -4.75 41.14 10.39
CA ARG A 15 -3.91 39.94 10.37
C ARG A 15 -2.49 40.38 10.06
N VAL A 16 -1.64 40.46 11.09
CA VAL A 16 -0.20 40.61 10.92
C VAL A 16 0.27 39.39 10.13
N ARG A 17 0.55 39.58 8.83
CA ARG A 17 0.91 38.51 7.90
C ARG A 17 2.32 38.02 8.22
N LYS A 18 2.47 37.14 9.22
CA LYS A 18 3.57 36.16 9.16
C LYS A 18 3.34 35.35 7.88
N ARG A 19 4.22 35.51 6.88
CA ARG A 19 4.21 34.71 5.65
C ARG A 19 4.47 33.25 6.01
N VAL A 20 3.42 32.53 6.33
CA VAL A 20 3.36 31.07 6.40
C VAL A 20 2.26 30.68 5.42
N LEU A 21 2.61 30.44 4.15
CA LEU A 21 1.85 29.76 3.07
C LEU A 21 0.32 30.02 2.88
N GLY A 22 -0.32 30.89 3.66
CA GLY A 22 -1.78 31.01 3.76
C GLY A 22 -2.37 32.28 3.15
N GLY A 23 -1.61 32.95 2.27
CA GLY A 23 -2.07 34.14 1.56
C GLY A 23 -2.61 33.88 0.16
N ASP A 24 -2.53 32.64 -0.30
CA ASP A 24 -2.77 32.25 -1.69
C ASP A 24 -4.08 31.45 -1.86
N VAL A 25 -4.65 30.90 -0.79
CA VAL A 25 -5.87 30.06 -0.89
C VAL A 25 -7.15 30.88 -0.68
N LYS A 26 -8.03 30.86 -1.67
CA LYS A 26 -9.41 31.35 -1.66
C LYS A 26 -10.26 30.39 -0.84
N PHE A 27 -10.79 30.84 0.29
CA PHE A 27 -11.65 30.02 1.15
C PHE A 27 -12.77 30.87 1.76
N ASP A 28 -13.99 30.33 1.74
CA ASP A 28 -15.20 30.96 2.30
C ASP A 28 -16.01 29.94 3.11
N HIS A 29 -16.33 30.26 4.37
CA HIS A 29 -17.08 29.34 5.24
C HIS A 29 -18.55 29.19 4.84
N GLY A 30 -19.18 30.22 4.25
CA GLY A 30 -20.58 30.17 3.82
C GLY A 30 -20.79 29.17 2.69
N ALA A 31 -19.88 29.17 1.72
CA ALA A 31 -19.86 28.21 0.61
C ALA A 31 -19.61 26.76 1.05
N HIS A 32 -19.00 26.53 2.21
CA HIS A 32 -18.67 25.19 2.74
C HIS A 32 -19.66 24.69 3.79
N GLN A 33 -20.90 25.20 3.79
CA GLN A 33 -21.96 24.69 4.67
C GLN A 33 -22.66 23.47 4.09
N ARG A 34 -22.68 23.33 2.76
CA ARG A 34 -23.37 22.24 2.05
C ARG A 34 -22.61 21.82 0.79
N ASP A 35 -22.73 20.56 0.42
CA ASP A 35 -22.22 20.05 -0.86
C ASP A 35 -23.20 20.30 -2.03
N ILE A 36 -22.83 19.90 -3.25
CA ILE A 36 -23.69 20.10 -4.45
C ILE A 36 -25.02 19.32 -4.38
N LYS A 37 -25.13 18.33 -3.50
CA LYS A 37 -26.35 17.56 -3.26
C LYS A 37 -27.19 18.14 -2.12
N GLY A 38 -26.74 19.25 -1.52
CA GLY A 38 -27.40 19.92 -0.40
C GLY A 38 -27.12 19.28 0.96
N ALA A 39 -26.25 18.26 1.04
CA ALA A 39 -25.91 17.63 2.30
C ALA A 39 -25.08 18.59 3.17
N ALA A 40 -25.40 18.68 4.46
CA ALA A 40 -24.72 19.58 5.37
C ALA A 40 -23.29 19.10 5.67
N ILE A 41 -22.34 20.02 5.62
CA ILE A 41 -20.95 19.82 6.02
C ILE A 41 -20.80 20.30 7.46
N LYS A 42 -20.29 19.43 8.34
CA LYS A 42 -20.15 19.75 9.77
C LYS A 42 -18.82 20.42 10.05
N CYS A 43 -18.79 21.25 11.09
CA CYS A 43 -17.56 21.91 11.55
C CYS A 43 -16.43 20.91 11.85
N GLU A 44 -16.78 19.76 12.43
CA GLU A 44 -15.86 18.68 12.80
C GLU A 44 -15.26 17.92 11.60
N ASP A 45 -15.83 18.10 10.41
CA ASP A 45 -15.29 17.50 9.19
C ASP A 45 -13.93 18.13 8.85
N CYS A 46 -13.79 19.44 9.06
CA CYS A 46 -12.54 20.18 8.87
C CYS A 46 -11.81 20.46 10.21
N HIS A 47 -12.53 20.85 11.25
CA HIS A 47 -11.99 21.21 12.56
C HIS A 47 -12.30 20.12 13.59
N LYS A 48 -11.53 19.03 13.61
CA LYS A 48 -11.79 17.86 14.48
C LYS A 48 -12.02 18.19 15.96
N LYS A 49 -11.39 19.26 16.47
CA LYS A 49 -11.54 19.69 17.87
C LYS A 49 -12.83 20.48 18.16
N SER A 50 -13.56 20.94 17.13
CA SER A 50 -14.82 21.68 17.30
C SER A 50 -15.96 20.86 17.92
N ALA A 51 -15.85 19.53 17.90
CA ALA A 51 -16.77 18.66 18.62
C ALA A 51 -16.64 18.77 20.16
N THR A 52 -15.52 19.29 20.67
CA THR A 52 -15.16 19.24 22.10
C THR A 52 -14.71 20.57 22.70
N SER A 53 -14.33 21.57 21.88
CA SER A 53 -14.02 22.92 22.33
C SER A 53 -14.71 23.95 21.42
N PRO A 54 -15.37 24.99 21.99
CA PRO A 54 -15.97 26.08 21.21
C PRO A 54 -14.99 27.24 20.95
N SER A 55 -13.73 27.16 21.42
CA SER A 55 -12.78 28.27 21.32
C SER A 55 -12.15 28.35 19.93
N TYR A 56 -12.23 29.52 19.31
CA TYR A 56 -11.55 29.82 18.04
C TYR A 56 -10.04 29.52 18.08
N ALA A 57 -9.38 29.73 19.23
CA ALA A 57 -7.95 29.48 19.39
C ALA A 57 -7.59 28.00 19.25
N ASP A 58 -8.54 27.09 19.49
CA ASP A 58 -8.35 25.64 19.42
C ASP A 58 -8.65 25.06 18.03
N HIS A 59 -9.07 25.91 17.09
CA HIS A 59 -9.41 25.55 15.72
C HIS A 59 -8.32 26.03 14.77
N ALA A 60 -7.16 25.35 14.86
CA ALA A 60 -6.11 25.52 13.87
C ALA A 60 -6.68 25.34 12.44
N PRO A 61 -6.17 26.09 11.45
CA PRO A 61 -6.54 25.88 10.06
C PRO A 61 -6.40 24.40 9.68
N PRO A 62 -7.40 23.82 8.99
CA PRO A 62 -7.33 22.43 8.57
C PRO A 62 -6.15 22.25 7.62
N ARG A 63 -5.60 21.04 7.62
CA ARG A 63 -4.60 20.66 6.62
C ARG A 63 -5.30 20.48 5.28
N VAL A 64 -4.58 20.70 4.18
CA VAL A 64 -5.18 20.65 2.83
C VAL A 64 -5.72 19.27 2.45
N GLU A 65 -5.23 18.20 3.10
CA GLU A 65 -5.81 16.86 3.04
C GLU A 65 -7.30 16.83 3.38
N SER A 66 -7.76 17.66 4.32
CA SER A 66 -9.19 17.75 4.66
C SER A 66 -10.02 18.34 3.53
N CYS A 67 -9.44 19.21 2.69
CA CYS A 67 -10.11 19.77 1.52
C CYS A 67 -10.29 18.70 0.44
N VAL A 68 -9.29 17.83 0.28
CA VAL A 68 -9.18 16.86 -0.83
C VAL A 68 -10.22 15.76 -0.73
N VAL A 69 -10.57 15.35 0.50
CA VAL A 69 -11.61 14.34 0.77
C VAL A 69 -12.92 14.66 0.03
N CYS A 70 -13.29 15.94 -0.06
CA CYS A 70 -14.50 16.37 -0.76
C CYS A 70 -14.20 16.91 -2.16
N HIS A 71 -13.11 17.65 -2.34
CA HIS A 71 -12.79 18.29 -3.62
C HIS A 71 -12.22 17.36 -4.70
N ASP A 72 -12.00 16.09 -4.37
CA ASP A 72 -11.70 15.03 -5.35
C ASP A 72 -12.92 14.13 -5.64
N ASP A 73 -14.03 14.31 -4.91
CA ASP A 73 -15.26 13.56 -5.11
C ASP A 73 -16.19 14.28 -6.10
N SER A 74 -16.28 13.73 -7.32
CA SER A 74 -17.15 14.25 -8.38
C SER A 74 -18.64 14.26 -8.02
N ALA A 75 -19.04 13.53 -6.99
CA ALA A 75 -20.41 13.50 -6.49
C ALA A 75 -20.70 14.57 -5.43
N ARG A 76 -19.67 15.27 -4.92
CA ARG A 76 -19.79 16.30 -3.86
C ARG A 76 -19.44 17.70 -4.33
N VAL A 77 -18.56 17.84 -5.33
CA VAL A 77 -18.12 19.14 -5.85
C VAL A 77 -18.20 19.24 -7.38
N PRO A 78 -18.45 20.44 -7.93
CA PRO A 78 -18.43 20.65 -9.37
C PRO A 78 -16.98 20.62 -9.90
N TYR A 79 -16.83 20.45 -11.21
CA TYR A 79 -15.52 20.21 -11.84
C TYR A 79 -14.51 21.35 -11.60
N GLU A 80 -14.98 22.59 -11.60
CA GLU A 80 -14.20 23.82 -11.51
C GLU A 80 -13.54 24.01 -10.14
N LEU A 81 -14.09 23.34 -9.12
CA LEU A 81 -13.59 23.37 -7.76
C LEU A 81 -12.78 22.12 -7.41
N ARG A 82 -12.50 21.25 -8.38
CA ARG A 82 -11.71 20.04 -8.11
C ARG A 82 -10.24 20.37 -7.88
N MET A 83 -9.57 19.51 -7.12
CA MET A 83 -8.18 19.75 -6.68
C MET A 83 -7.17 19.91 -7.83
N ARG A 84 -7.47 19.33 -9.00
CA ARG A 84 -6.68 19.50 -10.23
C ARG A 84 -6.79 20.88 -10.89
N ILE A 85 -7.75 21.70 -10.46
CA ILE A 85 -8.00 23.06 -10.96
C ILE A 85 -7.39 24.05 -9.99
N CYS A 86 -6.08 24.27 -10.12
CA CYS A 86 -5.28 25.02 -9.15
C CYS A 86 -5.84 26.44 -8.91
N GLU A 87 -6.30 27.13 -9.95
CA GLU A 87 -6.90 28.47 -9.90
C GLU A 87 -8.22 28.56 -9.14
N GLY A 88 -8.90 27.42 -8.93
CA GLY A 88 -10.12 27.35 -8.14
C GLY A 88 -9.85 27.71 -6.69
N CYS A 89 -8.67 27.36 -6.18
CA CYS A 89 -8.25 27.66 -4.82
C CYS A 89 -7.13 28.71 -4.76
N HIS A 90 -6.16 28.72 -5.68
CA HIS A 90 -5.01 29.62 -5.60
C HIS A 90 -5.29 31.00 -6.24
N LEU A 91 -4.81 32.08 -5.60
CA LEU A 91 -4.86 33.46 -6.10
C LEU A 91 -3.81 33.69 -7.18
N GLU A 92 -2.63 33.07 -7.04
CA GLU A 92 -1.54 33.13 -8.00
C GLU A 92 -0.98 31.73 -8.31
N LYS A 93 -0.84 31.37 -9.60
CA LYS A 93 -0.18 30.12 -10.00
C LYS A 93 1.34 30.30 -9.87
N THR A 94 1.96 29.74 -8.83
CA THR A 94 3.43 29.76 -8.70
C THR A 94 4.05 28.70 -9.62
N ALA A 95 4.80 29.15 -10.64
CA ALA A 95 5.45 28.27 -11.63
C ALA A 95 6.85 27.79 -11.20
N THR A 96 7.24 27.99 -9.94
CA THR A 96 8.57 27.60 -9.45
C THR A 96 8.59 26.15 -8.97
N LEU A 97 9.56 25.37 -9.45
CA LEU A 97 9.80 23.96 -9.10
C LEU A 97 10.02 23.71 -7.59
N THR A 98 10.32 24.73 -6.80
CA THR A 98 10.41 24.66 -5.32
C THR A 98 9.08 24.95 -4.62
N ALA A 99 8.05 25.36 -5.36
CA ALA A 99 6.67 25.54 -4.91
C ALA A 99 5.77 24.38 -5.37
N LEU A 100 6.36 23.19 -5.58
CA LEU A 100 5.62 21.95 -5.78
C LEU A 100 4.60 21.82 -4.64
N ALA A 101 3.32 21.92 -5.00
CA ALA A 101 2.23 21.97 -4.07
C ALA A 101 2.30 20.74 -3.10
N PRO A 102 2.06 20.90 -1.79
CA PRO A 102 2.23 19.82 -0.81
C PRO A 102 1.34 18.60 -1.10
N ARG A 103 1.93 17.41 -1.32
CA ARG A 103 1.25 16.16 -1.78
C ARG A 103 0.05 15.66 -1.00
N SER A 104 -0.26 16.28 0.13
CA SER A 104 -1.56 16.22 0.81
C SER A 104 -2.78 16.51 -0.08
N HIS A 105 -2.62 16.85 -1.37
CA HIS A 105 -3.71 17.12 -2.31
C HIS A 105 -3.67 16.38 -3.66
N LEU A 106 -2.93 15.27 -3.80
CA LEU A 106 -2.96 14.47 -5.04
C LEU A 106 -3.91 13.26 -4.93
N PRO A 107 -4.76 13.01 -5.95
CA PRO A 107 -5.53 11.78 -6.07
C PRO A 107 -4.61 10.56 -6.21
N SER A 108 -5.01 9.40 -5.69
CA SER A 108 -4.28 8.13 -5.84
C SER A 108 -4.09 7.66 -7.30
N THR A 109 -4.66 8.37 -8.29
CA THR A 109 -4.66 8.06 -9.72
C THR A 109 -3.66 8.86 -10.56
N GLU A 110 -3.08 9.96 -10.09
CA GLU A 110 -2.09 10.74 -10.85
C GLU A 110 -0.65 10.31 -10.53
N ARG A 111 -0.30 9.13 -11.02
CA ARG A 111 1.09 8.68 -11.03
C ARG A 111 1.86 9.46 -12.12
N PRO A 112 3.15 9.76 -11.92
CA PRO A 112 3.99 10.34 -12.98
C PRO A 112 3.84 9.55 -14.29
N ILE A 113 3.96 10.24 -15.44
CA ILE A 113 3.73 9.63 -16.77
C ILE A 113 4.60 8.39 -17.04
N ASP A 114 5.72 8.27 -16.34
CA ASP A 114 6.59 7.11 -16.39
C ASP A 114 6.08 5.90 -15.59
N HIS A 115 4.99 5.98 -14.81
CA HIS A 115 4.37 4.84 -14.10
C HIS A 115 3.53 3.94 -15.03
N THR A 116 4.17 3.56 -16.14
CA THR A 116 3.64 2.66 -17.16
C THR A 116 3.83 1.19 -16.76
N LEU A 117 3.23 0.28 -17.54
CA LEU A 117 3.53 -1.16 -17.41
C LEU A 117 5.01 -1.47 -17.69
N ALA A 118 5.65 -0.72 -18.59
CA ALA A 118 7.08 -0.87 -18.89
C ALA A 118 7.95 -0.50 -17.68
N PHE A 119 7.62 0.58 -16.99
CA PHE A 119 8.30 0.97 -15.76
C PHE A 119 8.19 -0.08 -14.66
N ARG A 120 7.03 -0.73 -14.50
CA ARG A 120 6.89 -1.81 -13.51
C ARG A 120 7.89 -2.94 -13.74
N ARG A 121 8.31 -3.16 -14.99
CA ARG A 121 9.31 -4.17 -15.35
C ARG A 121 10.74 -3.64 -15.20
N ASP A 122 11.00 -2.40 -15.60
CA ASP A 122 12.37 -1.93 -15.90
C ASP A 122 12.87 -0.82 -14.96
N HIS A 123 12.12 -0.45 -13.92
CA HIS A 123 12.51 0.62 -12.99
C HIS A 123 13.73 0.30 -12.11
N ALA A 124 14.27 -0.92 -12.14
CA ALA A 124 15.42 -1.32 -11.32
C ALA A 124 16.64 -0.42 -11.57
N GLU A 125 16.94 -0.10 -12.84
CA GLU A 125 18.05 0.79 -13.20
C GLU A 125 17.82 2.23 -12.69
N VAL A 126 16.58 2.72 -12.79
CA VAL A 126 16.21 4.04 -12.30
C VAL A 126 16.27 4.10 -10.77
N ALA A 127 15.87 3.02 -10.09
CA ALA A 127 15.94 2.88 -8.65
C ALA A 127 17.40 2.83 -8.16
N GLU A 128 18.28 2.11 -8.86
CA GLU A 128 19.69 2.04 -8.53
C GLU A 128 20.39 3.40 -8.69
N ARG A 129 20.09 4.11 -9.78
CA ARG A 129 20.67 5.44 -10.06
C ARG A 129 20.11 6.55 -9.18
N ASN A 130 18.82 6.47 -8.80
CA ASN A 130 18.14 7.55 -8.09
C ASN A 130 16.91 7.06 -7.28
N ALA A 131 17.12 6.17 -6.30
CA ALA A 131 16.07 5.70 -5.39
C ALA A 131 15.37 6.84 -4.63
N SER A 132 16.11 7.92 -4.32
CA SER A 132 15.55 9.07 -3.58
C SER A 132 14.48 9.80 -4.37
N ARG A 133 14.49 9.74 -5.72
CA ARG A 133 13.41 10.27 -6.57
C ARG A 133 12.06 9.63 -6.25
N CYS A 134 12.03 8.34 -5.93
CA CYS A 134 10.82 7.62 -5.57
C CYS A 134 10.34 8.03 -4.18
N ALA A 135 11.29 8.08 -3.24
CA ALA A 135 11.09 8.55 -1.87
C ALA A 135 10.51 9.97 -1.84
N THR A 136 10.85 10.81 -2.82
CA THR A 136 10.23 12.13 -3.02
C THR A 136 8.73 11.98 -2.86
N CYS A 137 8.02 11.16 -3.64
CA CYS A 137 6.57 10.97 -3.53
C CYS A 137 6.12 9.92 -2.50
N HIS A 138 6.89 8.85 -2.30
CA HIS A 138 6.47 7.70 -1.50
C HIS A 138 6.77 7.80 0.01
N VAL A 139 7.76 8.61 0.45
CA VAL A 139 8.02 8.87 1.89
C VAL A 139 6.81 9.48 2.59
N GLN A 140 6.03 10.27 1.87
CA GLN A 140 4.89 10.99 2.43
C GLN A 140 3.67 10.09 2.64
N MET A 141 3.69 8.85 2.14
CA MET A 141 2.63 7.86 2.33
C MET A 141 2.91 6.92 3.51
N SER A 142 4.18 6.59 3.77
CA SER A 142 4.60 5.67 4.86
C SER A 142 5.31 6.37 6.03
N GLY A 143 5.70 7.64 5.87
CA GLY A 143 6.49 8.39 6.85
C GLY A 143 7.99 8.07 6.84
N ASN A 144 8.46 7.16 5.98
CA ASN A 144 9.84 6.66 5.98
C ASN A 144 10.39 6.43 4.54
N PRO A 145 11.57 6.95 4.19
CA PRO A 145 12.22 6.71 2.90
C PRO A 145 12.56 5.26 2.58
N LYS A 146 12.77 4.40 3.58
CA LYS A 146 13.04 2.98 3.35
C LYS A 146 11.77 2.22 2.94
N ASP A 147 10.63 2.62 3.50
CA ASP A 147 9.36 1.92 3.32
C ASP A 147 8.66 2.31 2.00
N ALA A 148 9.20 3.34 1.32
CA ALA A 148 8.75 3.79 0.00
C ALA A 148 8.81 2.69 -1.07
N CYS A 149 9.78 1.77 -0.98
CA CYS A 149 9.91 0.63 -1.88
C CYS A 149 8.93 -0.48 -1.50
N ASP A 150 8.83 -0.75 -0.20
CA ASP A 150 8.08 -1.87 0.37
C ASP A 150 6.57 -1.73 0.14
N GLU A 151 6.02 -0.52 0.23
CA GLU A 151 4.59 -0.26 0.00
C GLU A 151 4.11 -0.77 -1.37
N CYS A 152 4.96 -0.63 -2.40
CA CYS A 152 4.65 -1.14 -3.72
C CYS A 152 5.09 -2.59 -3.89
N HIS A 153 6.28 -2.97 -3.44
CA HIS A 153 6.82 -4.32 -3.68
C HIS A 153 6.11 -5.42 -2.87
N GLN A 154 5.58 -5.11 -1.68
CA GLN A 154 4.84 -6.08 -0.86
C GLN A 154 3.50 -6.51 -1.48
N ARG A 155 2.91 -5.68 -2.35
CA ARG A 155 1.66 -5.98 -3.07
C ARG A 155 1.90 -6.53 -4.48
N MET A 156 3.15 -6.57 -4.94
CA MET A 156 3.49 -7.03 -6.28
C MET A 156 3.82 -8.52 -6.23
N LEU A 157 3.34 -9.25 -7.23
CA LEU A 157 3.76 -10.64 -7.42
C LEU A 157 5.21 -10.64 -7.94
N PRO A 158 6.15 -11.31 -7.25
CA PRO A 158 7.53 -11.40 -7.73
C PRO A 158 7.60 -12.05 -9.11
N ALA A 159 8.60 -11.68 -9.92
CA ALA A 159 8.74 -12.19 -11.29
C ALA A 159 8.93 -13.71 -11.35
N ASP A 160 9.49 -14.31 -10.29
CA ASP A 160 9.69 -15.75 -10.16
C ASP A 160 8.43 -16.51 -9.69
N HIS A 161 7.38 -15.81 -9.24
CA HIS A 161 6.09 -16.40 -8.87
C HIS A 161 5.25 -16.73 -10.11
N ARG A 162 5.81 -17.59 -10.95
CA ARG A 162 5.14 -18.20 -12.10
C ARG A 162 4.23 -19.35 -11.64
N ILE A 163 3.31 -19.77 -12.51
CA ILE A 163 2.37 -20.85 -12.22
C ILE A 163 3.03 -22.18 -11.81
N THR A 164 4.28 -22.40 -12.22
CA THR A 164 5.09 -23.59 -11.88
C THR A 164 6.01 -23.41 -10.68
N PHE A 165 6.02 -22.22 -10.05
CA PHE A 165 6.96 -21.89 -8.97
C PHE A 165 6.85 -22.88 -7.82
N ARG A 166 5.62 -23.23 -7.44
CA ARG A 166 5.36 -24.17 -6.35
C ARG A 166 6.01 -25.54 -6.57
N GLU A 167 5.99 -26.04 -7.80
CA GLU A 167 6.47 -27.38 -8.14
C GLU A 167 7.97 -27.43 -8.42
N LEU A 168 8.54 -26.38 -9.01
CA LEU A 168 9.89 -26.43 -9.57
C LEU A 168 10.93 -25.62 -8.77
N ASP A 169 10.54 -24.47 -8.22
CA ASP A 169 11.50 -23.46 -7.74
C ASP A 169 11.38 -23.19 -6.24
N HIS A 170 10.16 -23.26 -5.68
CA HIS A 170 9.86 -22.95 -4.28
C HIS A 170 10.76 -23.70 -3.30
N GLY A 171 10.93 -25.01 -3.48
CA GLY A 171 11.72 -25.86 -2.57
C GLY A 171 13.20 -25.46 -2.53
N PRO A 172 13.91 -25.46 -3.67
CA PRO A 172 15.28 -24.97 -3.75
C PRO A 172 15.46 -23.55 -3.20
N ASP A 173 14.58 -22.61 -3.58
CA ASP A 173 14.68 -21.21 -3.15
C ASP A 173 14.44 -21.04 -1.65
N ALA A 174 13.48 -21.78 -1.08
CA ALA A 174 13.22 -21.78 0.36
C ALA A 174 14.33 -22.47 1.16
N VAL A 175 15.16 -23.31 0.55
CA VAL A 175 16.38 -23.82 1.19
C VAL A 175 17.50 -22.78 1.13
N ALA A 176 17.62 -22.07 0.02
CA ALA A 176 18.64 -21.06 -0.19
C ALA A 176 18.44 -19.84 0.72
N ASP A 177 17.23 -19.26 0.77
CA ASP A 177 16.92 -18.10 1.59
C ASP A 177 15.42 -18.00 1.92
N ARG A 178 15.05 -18.36 3.15
CA ARG A 178 13.67 -18.22 3.66
C ARG A 178 13.30 -16.77 3.99
N THR A 179 14.29 -15.93 4.27
CA THR A 179 14.06 -14.54 4.67
C THR A 179 13.54 -13.70 3.50
N ARG A 180 13.88 -14.08 2.25
CA ARG A 180 13.32 -13.48 1.03
C ARG A 180 11.79 -13.59 0.99
N CYS A 181 11.24 -14.72 1.45
CA CYS A 181 9.80 -14.99 1.46
C CYS A 181 9.10 -14.19 2.55
N ALA A 182 9.77 -13.99 3.70
CA ALA A 182 9.24 -13.25 4.86
C ALA A 182 8.99 -11.76 4.58
N ARG A 183 9.45 -11.25 3.43
CA ARG A 183 9.17 -9.88 2.98
C ARG A 183 7.70 -9.67 2.61
N CYS A 184 7.00 -10.74 2.20
CA CYS A 184 5.59 -10.69 1.80
C CYS A 184 4.72 -11.76 2.49
N HIS A 185 5.29 -12.92 2.86
CA HIS A 185 4.57 -14.03 3.49
C HIS A 185 4.85 -14.13 4.98
N VAL A 186 3.81 -14.37 5.77
CA VAL A 186 3.93 -14.71 7.20
C VAL A 186 4.08 -16.22 7.41
N VAL A 187 4.52 -16.64 8.59
CA VAL A 187 4.85 -18.06 8.89
C VAL A 187 3.66 -19.00 8.67
N GLU A 188 2.45 -18.50 8.89
CA GLU A 188 1.19 -19.22 8.72
C GLU A 188 1.03 -19.74 7.29
N PHE A 189 1.49 -18.99 6.27
CA PHE A 189 1.47 -19.44 4.86
C PHE A 189 2.30 -20.70 4.65
N CYS A 190 3.48 -20.76 5.28
CA CYS A 190 4.34 -21.93 5.21
C CYS A 190 3.64 -23.13 5.86
N THR A 191 3.12 -22.92 7.07
CA THR A 191 2.48 -24.01 7.83
C THR A 191 1.22 -24.53 7.17
N ALA A 192 0.41 -23.68 6.53
CA ALA A 192 -0.84 -24.06 5.89
C ALA A 192 -0.66 -25.07 4.74
N CYS A 193 0.49 -25.01 4.04
CA CYS A 193 0.82 -25.95 2.96
C CYS A 193 1.66 -27.13 3.48
N HIS A 194 2.67 -26.87 4.32
CA HIS A 194 3.55 -27.92 4.84
C HIS A 194 2.88 -28.85 5.86
N ALA A 195 1.74 -28.44 6.43
CA ALA A 195 0.90 -29.33 7.23
C ALA A 195 -0.01 -30.23 6.38
N GLN A 196 -0.09 -30.00 5.05
CA GLN A 196 -0.94 -30.80 4.18
C GLN A 196 -0.26 -32.12 3.82
N ARG A 197 -1.08 -33.18 3.81
CA ARG A 197 -0.67 -34.49 3.31
C ARG A 197 -0.29 -34.35 1.81
N PRO A 198 0.96 -34.65 1.43
CA PRO A 198 1.40 -34.46 0.05
C PRO A 198 0.73 -35.46 -0.89
N ARG A 199 0.67 -35.13 -2.19
CA ARG A 199 0.07 -35.99 -3.24
C ARG A 199 0.66 -37.39 -3.30
N SER A 200 1.90 -37.56 -2.85
CA SER A 200 2.52 -38.89 -2.72
C SER A 200 1.75 -39.82 -1.80
N HIS A 201 0.96 -39.31 -0.86
CA HIS A 201 0.18 -40.13 0.05
C HIS A 201 -1.26 -40.38 -0.45
N GLY A 202 -1.41 -40.76 -1.72
CA GLY A 202 -2.67 -41.29 -2.26
C GLY A 202 -3.01 -42.67 -1.69
N GLN A 203 -3.65 -43.54 -2.48
CA GLN A 203 -3.87 -44.94 -2.07
C GLN A 203 -2.53 -45.66 -1.86
N LEU A 204 -2.42 -46.50 -0.83
CA LEU A 204 -1.19 -47.23 -0.50
C LEU A 204 -0.68 -48.09 -1.67
N SER A 205 -1.59 -48.69 -2.43
CA SER A 205 -1.29 -49.44 -3.66
C SER A 205 -0.61 -48.56 -4.73
N THR A 206 -1.11 -47.35 -4.94
CA THR A 206 -0.53 -46.37 -5.88
C THR A 206 0.84 -45.89 -5.40
N PHE A 207 0.98 -45.58 -4.10
CA PHE A 207 2.26 -45.16 -3.54
C PHE A 207 3.33 -46.23 -3.74
N ASN A 208 3.06 -47.50 -3.39
CA ASN A 208 4.02 -48.59 -3.54
C ASN A 208 4.53 -48.74 -4.99
N ASN A 209 3.69 -48.45 -5.98
CA ASN A 209 4.06 -48.54 -7.39
C ASN A 209 4.77 -47.28 -7.94
N GLU A 210 4.49 -46.09 -7.40
CA GLU A 210 4.94 -44.82 -8.00
C GLU A 210 6.04 -44.11 -7.20
N HIS A 211 6.19 -44.40 -5.91
CA HIS A 211 7.13 -43.69 -5.03
C HIS A 211 8.59 -43.96 -5.40
N ALA A 212 8.90 -45.10 -6.01
CA ALA A 212 10.24 -45.40 -6.49
C ALA A 212 10.73 -44.36 -7.51
N ARG A 213 9.84 -43.86 -8.39
CA ARG A 213 10.17 -42.80 -9.35
C ARG A 213 10.45 -41.49 -8.63
N LEU A 214 9.60 -41.11 -7.69
CA LEU A 214 9.74 -39.86 -6.92
C LEU A 214 11.00 -39.89 -6.04
N ALA A 215 11.25 -41.00 -5.34
CA ALA A 215 12.42 -41.18 -4.47
C ALA A 215 13.74 -41.18 -5.24
N ARG A 216 13.77 -41.70 -6.48
CA ARG A 216 14.94 -41.60 -7.37
C ARG A 216 15.23 -40.17 -7.83
N ILE A 217 14.19 -39.37 -8.02
CA ILE A 217 14.35 -37.95 -8.42
C ILE A 217 14.85 -37.14 -7.23
N ASN A 218 14.14 -37.22 -6.10
CA ASN A 218 14.52 -36.51 -4.88
C ASN A 218 13.77 -37.10 -3.67
N PRO A 219 14.44 -37.76 -2.71
CA PRO A 219 13.79 -38.30 -1.52
C PRO A 219 13.59 -37.24 -0.41
N ARG A 220 14.22 -36.06 -0.50
CA ARG A 220 14.17 -35.01 0.55
C ARG A 220 12.74 -34.56 0.91
N PRO A 221 11.77 -34.46 -0.01
CA PRO A 221 10.40 -34.12 0.35
C PRO A 221 9.75 -35.16 1.28
N CYS A 222 10.07 -36.44 1.15
CA CYS A 222 9.58 -37.49 2.04
C CYS A 222 10.16 -37.32 3.44
N LEU A 223 11.44 -36.94 3.51
CA LEU A 223 12.18 -36.72 4.75
C LEU A 223 11.74 -35.47 5.53
N THR A 224 10.81 -34.69 4.97
CA THR A 224 10.21 -33.55 5.69
C THR A 224 9.35 -34.02 6.85
N CYS A 225 8.70 -35.18 6.72
CA CYS A 225 7.86 -35.77 7.78
C CYS A 225 8.33 -37.16 8.23
N HIS A 226 9.00 -37.90 7.36
CA HIS A 226 9.43 -39.28 7.63
C HIS A 226 10.91 -39.35 7.96
N GLY A 227 11.29 -40.22 8.91
CA GLY A 227 12.70 -40.57 9.13
C GLY A 227 13.21 -41.54 8.07
N THR A 228 14.53 -41.70 7.95
CA THR A 228 15.13 -42.72 7.07
C THR A 228 14.74 -44.15 7.48
N SER A 229 14.38 -44.36 8.74
CA SER A 229 13.81 -45.61 9.25
C SER A 229 12.52 -46.03 8.55
N PHE A 230 11.69 -45.07 8.12
CA PHE A 230 10.46 -45.36 7.39
C PHE A 230 10.74 -46.06 6.05
N CYS A 231 11.81 -45.66 5.36
CA CYS A 231 12.25 -46.35 4.14
C CYS A 231 12.76 -47.77 4.46
N ALA A 232 13.51 -47.89 5.55
CA ALA A 232 14.13 -49.14 5.97
C ALA A 232 13.10 -50.23 6.30
N GLU A 233 11.92 -49.87 6.82
CA GLU A 233 10.86 -50.83 7.18
C GLU A 233 10.48 -51.74 6.01
N CYS A 234 10.42 -51.23 4.78
CA CYS A 234 10.11 -52.02 3.59
C CYS A 234 11.36 -52.37 2.75
N HIS A 235 12.37 -51.50 2.68
CA HIS A 235 13.53 -51.70 1.81
C HIS A 235 14.66 -52.54 2.42
N ASN A 236 14.69 -52.73 3.75
CA ASN A 236 15.65 -53.64 4.40
C ASN A 236 15.16 -55.10 4.43
N GLN A 237 13.92 -55.36 3.98
CA GLN A 237 13.45 -56.71 3.71
C GLN A 237 14.05 -57.14 2.36
N ALA A 238 14.77 -58.26 2.34
CA ALA A 238 15.49 -58.75 1.17
C ALA A 238 14.65 -58.64 -0.13
N ALA A 239 15.06 -57.71 -1.00
CA ALA A 239 14.58 -57.49 -2.37
C ALA A 239 13.06 -57.54 -2.58
N VAL A 240 12.36 -56.42 -2.29
CA VAL A 240 11.09 -56.14 -2.96
C VAL A 240 11.38 -56.03 -4.48
N PRO A 241 10.82 -56.90 -5.33
CA PRO A 241 11.16 -56.92 -6.74
C PRO A 241 10.73 -55.61 -7.41
N ARG A 242 11.63 -55.03 -8.19
CA ARG A 242 11.34 -53.90 -9.08
C ARG A 242 10.36 -54.39 -10.15
N ARG A 243 9.09 -53.97 -10.08
CA ARG A 243 8.17 -54.03 -11.22
C ARG A 243 8.43 -52.86 -12.16
#